data_AF-A0ABD2IZB7-F1
#
_entry.id   AF-A0ABD2IZB7-F1
#
_cell.length_a   1.000
_cell.length_b   1.000
_cell.length_c   1.000
_cell.angle_alpha   90.00
_cell.angle_beta   90.00
_cell.angle_gamma   90.00
#
_symmetry.space_group_name_H-M   'P 1'
#
loop_
_entity.id
_entity.type
_entity.pdbx_description
1 polymer ?
#
loop_
_entity_poly.entity_id
_entity_poly.type
_entity_poly.pdbx_seq_one_letter_code
_entity_poly.pdbx_strand_id
1 'polypeptide(L)'
;MPEAQMKCRTNLYPNIVFGILLPNDKLFSWKTNKKPTFLTGVSLSLVGTARRDVLCVRLNLSYGGIDLKAYTIPNSHVCYSIFLQIALSLAVAERVLGFEHRDLHDENFLLEECAPDEKIRYKYDGAKIDVVSHGVRVSIIDYSISRLQKENVVVYADLSQDPGLFEQNGEEDGGDYQYDVYRMMKAAISDDGWASFCPQTNLYWLDYAAKKLFNNRFIRREKKEVIRGLFCPQYQNKFKTTRDFTVDPKFLTVFAKYISK
;
A
#
# COMPACT_ATOMS: atom_id res chain seq x y z
N MET A 1 13.61 45.73 -4.47
CA MET A 1 12.20 45.36 -4.65
C MET A 1 11.85 44.34 -3.57
N PRO A 2 10.73 44.46 -2.84
CA PRO A 2 10.46 43.58 -1.72
C PRO A 2 10.12 42.18 -2.23
N GLU A 3 10.78 41.15 -1.69
CA GLU A 3 10.47 39.75 -1.92
C GLU A 3 9.01 39.47 -1.57
N ALA A 4 8.26 38.99 -2.56
CA ALA A 4 6.92 38.47 -2.34
C ALA A 4 7.03 37.19 -1.50
N GLN A 5 6.88 37.30 -0.19
CA GLN A 5 6.62 36.15 0.67
C GLN A 5 5.27 35.57 0.29
N MET A 6 5.30 34.48 -0.47
CA MET A 6 4.11 33.68 -0.75
C MET A 6 3.69 33.00 0.56
N LYS A 7 2.78 33.65 1.30
CA LYS A 7 2.11 33.05 2.46
C LYS A 7 1.17 31.95 1.97
N CYS A 8 1.68 30.73 1.89
CA CYS A 8 0.87 29.54 1.70
C CYS A 8 0.07 29.30 3.00
N ARG A 9 -1.22 29.63 3.00
CA ARG A 9 -2.14 29.29 4.09
C ARG A 9 -2.49 27.80 4.01
N THR A 10 -1.63 26.94 4.54
CA THR A 10 -1.86 25.51 4.69
C THR A 10 -2.71 25.24 5.94
N ASN A 11 -4.03 25.44 5.85
CA ASN A 11 -4.97 25.10 6.93
C ASN A 11 -5.92 23.93 6.58
N LEU A 12 -5.56 23.07 5.61
CA LEU A 12 -6.43 21.95 5.22
C LEU A 12 -5.91 20.55 5.59
N TYR A 13 -4.61 20.34 5.82
CA TYR A 13 -4.09 19.07 6.34
C TYR A 13 -2.78 19.31 7.12
N PRO A 14 -2.71 19.11 8.44
CA PRO A 14 -1.54 19.47 9.26
C PRO A 14 -0.27 18.63 8.99
N ASN A 15 -0.32 17.61 8.13
CA ASN A 15 0.76 16.61 8.01
C ASN A 15 1.38 16.49 6.60
N ILE A 16 1.13 17.42 5.68
CA ILE A 16 1.79 17.41 4.36
C ILE A 16 2.44 18.78 4.11
N VAL A 17 3.76 18.84 4.27
CA VAL A 17 4.59 19.99 3.90
C VAL A 17 5.34 19.63 2.62
N PHE A 18 4.97 20.27 1.51
CA PHE A 18 5.77 20.22 0.27
C PHE A 18 6.86 21.29 0.36
N GLY A 19 8.12 20.86 0.47
CA GLY A 19 9.28 21.73 0.40
C GLY A 19 10.09 21.41 -0.85
N ILE A 20 10.20 22.37 -1.77
CA ILE A 20 11.15 22.32 -2.89
C ILE A 20 12.42 23.01 -2.42
N LEU A 21 13.51 22.25 -2.27
CA LEU A 21 14.85 22.80 -2.01
C LEU A 21 15.59 22.91 -3.34
N LEU A 22 16.05 24.12 -3.66
CA LEU A 22 16.92 24.36 -4.82
C LEU A 22 18.38 24.03 -4.47
N PRO A 23 19.24 23.73 -5.47
CA PRO A 23 20.49 22.98 -5.29
C PRO A 23 21.64 23.65 -4.51
N ASN A 24 21.43 24.77 -3.83
CA ASN A 24 22.53 25.55 -3.22
C ASN A 24 22.69 25.40 -1.71
N ASP A 25 21.84 24.65 -1.03
CA ASP A 25 21.98 24.47 0.42
C ASP A 25 22.95 23.33 0.73
N LYS A 26 24.16 23.71 1.16
CA LYS A 26 25.24 22.84 1.66
C LYS A 26 24.84 22.09 2.95
N LEU A 27 23.90 21.16 2.84
CA LEU A 27 23.41 20.31 3.94
C LEU A 27 23.55 18.81 3.66
N PHE A 28 24.41 18.42 2.71
CA PHE A 28 24.82 17.03 2.55
C PHE A 28 25.94 16.68 3.54
N SER A 29 25.57 16.39 4.79
CA SER A 29 26.43 15.60 5.69
C SER A 29 25.66 14.39 6.21
N TRP A 30 25.81 13.26 5.52
CA TRP A 30 25.47 11.95 6.07
C TRP A 30 26.51 11.58 7.13
N LYS A 31 26.20 11.82 8.41
CA LYS A 31 26.90 11.16 9.52
C LYS A 31 25.92 10.17 10.17
N THR A 32 25.82 8.98 9.61
CA THR A 32 25.20 7.84 10.29
C THR A 32 26.19 6.67 10.25
N ASN A 33 26.51 6.11 11.42
CA ASN A 33 27.42 4.96 11.60
C ASN A 33 26.81 3.62 11.14
N LYS A 34 25.94 3.63 10.12
CA LYS A 34 25.35 2.43 9.54
C LYS A 34 25.38 2.56 8.03
N LYS A 35 25.89 1.52 7.36
CA LYS A 35 25.95 1.46 5.89
C LYS A 35 24.55 1.76 5.33
N PRO A 36 24.40 2.71 4.39
CA PRO A 36 23.12 2.94 3.74
C PRO A 36 22.71 1.65 3.02
N THR A 37 21.58 1.08 3.42
CA THR A 37 20.89 0.06 2.65
C THR A 37 20.21 0.78 1.50
N PHE A 38 20.77 0.64 0.30
CA PHE A 38 20.19 1.17 -0.93
C PHE A 38 18.98 0.30 -1.30
N LEU A 39 17.77 0.85 -1.18
CA LEU A 39 16.66 0.41 -2.03
C LEU A 39 17.07 0.77 -3.46
N THR A 40 17.02 -0.21 -4.36
CA THR A 40 17.61 -0.15 -5.71
C THR A 40 17.14 1.07 -6.49
N GLY A 41 17.97 2.11 -6.50
CA GLY A 41 17.76 3.36 -7.22
C GLY A 41 19.09 4.09 -7.27
N VAL A 42 19.52 4.42 -8.49
CA VAL A 42 20.76 5.11 -8.90
C VAL A 42 21.66 5.60 -7.76
N SER A 43 22.90 5.11 -7.69
CA SER A 43 23.91 5.61 -6.77
C SER A 43 24.00 7.14 -6.87
N LEU A 44 23.79 7.86 -5.76
CA LEU A 44 23.98 9.32 -5.70
C LEU A 44 25.41 9.76 -6.07
N SER A 45 26.38 8.84 -6.11
CA SER A 45 27.72 9.13 -6.65
C SER A 45 27.71 9.50 -8.14
N LEU A 46 26.68 9.11 -8.91
CA LEU A 46 26.48 9.54 -10.30
C LEU A 46 25.89 10.95 -10.40
N VAL A 47 25.13 11.38 -9.39
CA VAL A 47 24.61 12.75 -9.29
C VAL A 47 25.73 13.74 -8.88
N GLY A 48 26.78 13.24 -8.22
CA GLY A 48 27.93 14.03 -7.78
C GLY A 48 28.85 14.56 -8.90
N THR A 49 28.72 14.09 -10.14
CA THR A 49 29.59 14.50 -11.27
C THR A 49 28.84 15.09 -12.45
N ALA A 50 27.50 15.15 -12.44
CA ALA A 50 26.70 15.54 -13.60
C ALA A 50 25.74 16.71 -13.30
N ARG A 51 26.16 17.90 -13.73
CA ARG A 51 25.38 19.13 -13.99
C ARG A 51 24.65 19.78 -12.81
N ARG A 52 24.75 21.11 -12.73
CA ARG A 52 24.12 21.98 -11.71
C ARG A 52 22.60 22.12 -11.86
N ASP A 53 21.99 21.41 -12.81
CA ASP A 53 20.60 21.60 -13.24
C ASP A 53 19.74 20.35 -12.99
N VAL A 54 19.91 19.68 -11.84
CA VAL A 54 19.05 18.56 -11.44
C VAL A 54 18.01 19.08 -10.44
N LEU A 55 16.72 18.95 -10.79
CA LEU A 55 15.61 19.18 -9.87
C LEU A 55 15.28 17.88 -9.13
N CYS A 56 15.29 17.93 -7.80
CA CYS A 56 14.86 16.83 -6.95
C CYS A 56 13.59 17.22 -6.18
N VAL A 57 12.68 16.26 -6.03
CA VAL A 57 11.52 16.39 -5.13
C VAL A 57 11.81 15.60 -3.86
N ARG A 58 11.69 16.25 -2.70
CA ARG A 58 11.81 15.60 -1.39
C ARG A 58 10.47 15.61 -0.69
N LEU A 59 9.96 14.42 -0.37
CA LEU A 59 8.78 14.23 0.45
C LEU A 59 9.22 13.88 1.87
N ASN A 60 8.82 14.67 2.85
CA ASN A 60 9.04 14.35 4.27
C ASN A 60 7.78 13.67 4.81
N LEU A 61 7.88 12.37 5.08
CA LEU A 61 6.79 11.52 5.56
C LEU A 61 7.11 11.01 6.97
N SER A 62 6.11 10.54 7.70
CA SER A 62 6.30 9.83 8.96
C SER A 62 7.06 8.52 8.75
N TYR A 63 7.86 8.12 9.73
CA TYR A 63 8.47 6.79 9.73
C TYR A 63 7.39 5.72 9.87
N GLY A 64 7.31 4.80 8.90
CA GLY A 64 6.28 3.76 8.86
C GLY A 64 6.73 2.39 9.38
N GLY A 65 7.98 2.27 9.85
CA GLY A 65 8.55 0.99 10.28
C GLY A 65 9.38 0.31 9.20
N ILE A 66 9.34 -1.03 9.17
CA ILE A 66 10.01 -1.87 8.15
C ILE A 66 8.97 -2.59 7.28
N ASP A 67 9.32 -2.91 6.05
CA ASP A 67 8.42 -3.63 5.14
C ASP A 67 8.08 -5.05 5.62
N LEU A 68 6.95 -5.61 5.16
CA LEU A 68 6.53 -6.96 5.53
C LEU A 68 7.57 -8.01 5.16
N LYS A 69 8.22 -7.88 4.00
CA LYS A 69 9.22 -8.85 3.51
C LYS A 69 10.39 -9.00 4.49
N ALA A 70 10.81 -7.91 5.13
CA ALA A 70 11.84 -7.92 6.17
C ALA A 70 11.31 -8.21 7.59
N TYR A 71 10.00 -8.09 7.83
CA TYR A 71 9.42 -8.20 9.16
C TYR A 71 9.25 -9.64 9.66
N THR A 72 9.66 -9.90 10.91
CA THR A 72 9.45 -11.20 11.55
C THR A 72 8.13 -11.24 12.30
N ILE A 73 7.13 -11.89 11.71
CA ILE A 73 5.82 -12.08 12.35
C ILE A 73 5.96 -12.94 13.62
N PRO A 74 5.49 -12.48 14.80
CA PRO A 74 5.68 -13.22 16.05
C PRO A 74 4.59 -14.26 16.33
N ASN A 75 3.37 -14.05 15.83
CA ASN A 75 2.23 -14.96 16.05
C ASN A 75 1.13 -14.72 15.00
N SER A 76 0.10 -15.57 15.02
CA SER A 76 -1.00 -15.50 14.05
C SER A 76 -1.87 -14.26 14.19
N HIS A 77 -2.08 -13.70 15.39
CA HIS A 77 -2.92 -12.52 15.60
C HIS A 77 -2.39 -11.29 14.85
N VAL A 78 -1.07 -11.16 14.77
CA VAL A 78 -0.40 -10.11 13.99
C VAL A 78 -0.75 -10.24 12.50
N CYS A 79 -0.76 -11.45 11.91
CA CYS A 79 -1.19 -11.64 10.52
C CYS A 79 -2.60 -11.11 10.26
N TYR A 80 -3.56 -11.45 11.14
CA TYR A 80 -4.94 -11.02 10.97
C TYR A 80 -5.09 -9.51 11.17
N SER A 81 -4.35 -8.91 12.12
CA SER A 81 -4.38 -7.46 12.33
C SER A 81 -3.82 -6.71 11.12
N ILE A 82 -2.65 -7.12 10.62
CA ILE A 82 -2.03 -6.51 9.42
C ILE A 82 -3.00 -6.59 8.25
N PHE A 83 -3.52 -7.78 7.96
CA PHE A 83 -4.44 -7.98 6.85
C PHE A 83 -5.68 -7.08 6.96
N LEU A 84 -6.29 -7.01 8.14
CA LEU A 84 -7.49 -6.22 8.37
C LEU A 84 -7.22 -4.70 8.27
N GLN A 85 -6.08 -4.24 8.77
CA GLN A 85 -5.64 -2.85 8.61
C GLN A 85 -5.46 -2.49 7.13
N ILE A 86 -4.86 -3.37 6.33
CA ILE A 86 -4.72 -3.18 4.88
C ILE A 86 -6.10 -3.11 4.20
N ALA A 87 -6.95 -4.11 4.43
CA ALA A 87 -8.26 -4.20 3.79
C ALA A 87 -9.16 -3.01 4.12
N LEU A 88 -9.20 -2.57 5.38
CA LEU A 88 -9.98 -1.40 5.78
C LEU A 88 -9.38 -0.09 5.25
N SER A 89 -8.05 0.04 5.19
CA SER A 89 -7.40 1.21 4.60
C SER A 89 -7.74 1.35 3.12
N LEU A 90 -7.67 0.26 2.36
CA LEU A 90 -8.08 0.21 0.96
C LEU A 90 -9.57 0.51 0.80
N ALA A 91 -10.45 -0.10 1.60
CA ALA A 91 -11.88 0.19 1.54
C ALA A 91 -12.17 1.69 1.75
N VAL A 92 -11.57 2.31 2.77
CA VAL A 92 -11.75 3.74 3.04
C VAL A 92 -11.22 4.60 1.89
N ALA A 93 -10.02 4.32 1.39
CA ALA A 93 -9.42 5.08 0.29
C ALA A 93 -10.21 4.92 -1.02
N GLU A 94 -10.65 3.71 -1.33
CA GLU A 94 -11.51 3.38 -2.46
C GLU A 94 -12.82 4.17 -2.40
N ARG A 95 -13.44 4.25 -1.21
CA ARG A 95 -14.69 4.99 -1.02
C ARG A 95 -14.53 6.50 -1.16
N VAL A 96 -13.45 7.06 -0.61
CA VAL A 96 -13.25 8.52 -0.54
C VAL A 96 -12.66 9.08 -1.83
N LEU A 97 -11.78 8.33 -2.49
CA LEU A 97 -10.97 8.79 -3.61
C LEU A 97 -11.08 7.91 -4.85
N GLY A 98 -11.94 6.89 -4.89
CA GLY A 98 -11.87 5.89 -5.96
C GLY A 98 -10.46 5.30 -6.10
N PHE A 99 -9.77 5.12 -4.97
CA PHE A 99 -8.37 4.74 -4.93
C PHE A 99 -8.16 3.28 -5.31
N GLU A 100 -7.13 3.05 -6.13
CA GLU A 100 -6.55 1.75 -6.43
C GLU A 100 -5.04 1.83 -6.20
N HIS A 101 -4.48 0.95 -5.37
CA HIS A 101 -3.04 0.99 -5.10
C HIS A 101 -2.22 0.56 -6.32
N ARG A 102 -2.66 -0.51 -6.97
CA ARG A 102 -2.05 -1.15 -8.15
C ARG A 102 -0.63 -1.72 -7.97
N ASP A 103 0.03 -1.48 -6.84
CA ASP A 103 1.34 -2.07 -6.56
C ASP A 103 1.56 -2.57 -5.12
N LEU A 104 0.55 -3.16 -4.50
CA LEU A 104 0.59 -3.43 -3.06
C LEU A 104 1.32 -4.75 -2.71
N HIS A 105 2.57 -4.89 -3.16
CA HIS A 105 3.42 -6.02 -2.81
C HIS A 105 4.01 -5.88 -1.39
N ASP A 106 4.68 -6.91 -0.88
CA ASP A 106 5.13 -7.01 0.52
C ASP A 106 6.24 -6.01 0.93
N GLU A 107 6.77 -5.24 -0.02
CA GLU A 107 7.67 -4.10 0.25
C GLU A 107 6.91 -2.77 0.41
N ASN A 108 5.63 -2.71 0.02
CA ASN A 108 4.81 -1.49 -0.02
C ASN A 108 3.81 -1.34 1.14
N PHE A 109 3.92 -2.18 2.16
CA PHE A 109 3.27 -1.93 3.44
C PHE A 109 4.25 -2.14 4.60
N LEU A 110 4.48 -1.02 5.29
CA LEU A 110 5.41 -0.90 6.41
C LEU A 110 4.72 -1.21 7.73
N LEU A 111 5.47 -1.81 8.64
CA LEU A 111 5.04 -2.31 9.93
C LEU A 111 5.83 -1.60 11.04
N GLU A 112 5.13 -0.76 11.78
CA GLU A 112 5.65 -0.05 12.95
C GLU A 112 5.18 -0.74 14.23
N GLU A 113 6.11 -1.08 15.12
CA GLU A 113 5.76 -1.64 16.43
C GLU A 113 5.00 -0.62 17.29
N CYS A 114 3.95 -1.08 17.96
CA CYS A 114 3.12 -0.26 18.83
C CYS A 114 2.60 -1.06 20.04
N ALA A 115 1.78 -0.45 20.89
CA ALA A 115 1.20 -1.15 22.03
C ALA A 115 0.28 -2.30 21.56
N PRO A 116 0.35 -3.51 22.15
CA PRO A 116 -0.41 -4.68 21.70
C PRO A 116 -1.94 -4.51 21.64
N ASP A 117 -2.48 -3.67 22.52
CA ASP A 117 -3.90 -3.37 22.68
C ASP A 117 -4.31 -2.03 22.05
N GLU A 118 -3.40 -1.36 21.33
CA GLU A 118 -3.72 -0.14 20.61
C GLU A 118 -4.86 -0.39 19.61
N LYS A 119 -5.83 0.54 19.57
CA LYS A 119 -6.96 0.49 18.65
C LYS A 119 -6.69 1.38 17.43
N ILE A 120 -6.55 0.76 16.27
CA ILE A 120 -6.46 1.46 14.98
C ILE A 120 -7.88 1.75 14.50
N ARG A 121 -8.23 3.03 14.44
CA ARG A 121 -9.60 3.48 14.19
C ARG A 121 -9.82 3.83 12.71
N TYR A 122 -10.81 3.18 12.12
CA TYR A 122 -11.32 3.49 10.79
C TYR A 122 -12.71 4.12 10.88
N LYS A 123 -12.99 5.02 9.93
CA LYS A 123 -14.34 5.57 9.73
C LYS A 123 -14.76 5.33 8.29
N TYR A 124 -15.87 4.65 8.11
CA TYR A 124 -16.38 4.29 6.80
C TYR A 124 -17.90 4.54 6.77
N ASP A 125 -18.38 5.39 5.86
CA ASP A 125 -19.80 5.79 5.75
C ASP A 125 -20.45 6.14 7.11
N GLY A 126 -19.69 6.79 7.99
CA GLY A 126 -20.16 7.20 9.32
C GLY A 126 -20.01 6.13 10.42
N ALA A 127 -19.85 4.85 10.07
CA ALA A 127 -19.55 3.79 11.02
C ALA A 127 -18.10 3.88 11.51
N LYS A 128 -17.89 3.61 12.80
CA LYS A 128 -16.56 3.49 13.41
C LYS A 128 -16.20 2.03 13.54
N ILE A 129 -15.00 1.66 13.10
CA ILE A 129 -14.46 0.31 13.19
C ILE A 129 -13.09 0.42 13.87
N ASP A 130 -12.96 -0.14 15.07
CA ASP A 130 -11.69 -0.16 15.79
C ASP A 130 -11.05 -1.54 15.63
N VAL A 131 -9.85 -1.62 15.07
CA VAL A 131 -9.06 -2.85 14.94
C VAL A 131 -8.02 -2.92 16.05
N VAL A 132 -7.89 -4.06 16.72
CA VAL A 132 -6.81 -4.27 17.69
C VAL A 132 -5.50 -4.46 16.94
N SER A 133 -4.49 -3.62 17.23
CA SER A 133 -3.20 -3.59 16.51
C SER A 133 -2.41 -4.89 16.64
N HIS A 134 -2.60 -5.62 17.74
CA HIS A 134 -1.75 -6.76 18.11
C HIS A 134 -0.25 -6.44 18.08
N GLY A 135 0.09 -5.17 18.33
CA GLY A 135 1.45 -4.68 18.46
C GLY A 135 2.03 -4.11 17.18
N VAL A 136 1.24 -3.98 16.10
CA VAL A 136 1.72 -3.46 14.82
C VAL A 136 0.73 -2.46 14.21
N ARG A 137 1.25 -1.32 13.73
CA ARG A 137 0.55 -0.37 12.88
C ARG A 137 1.03 -0.52 11.45
N VAL A 138 0.09 -0.57 10.50
CA VAL A 138 0.39 -0.68 9.07
C VAL A 138 0.39 0.69 8.40
N SER A 139 1.40 0.98 7.59
CA SER A 139 1.44 2.13 6.67
C SER A 139 1.60 1.64 5.23
N ILE A 140 0.66 1.96 4.35
CA ILE A 140 0.76 1.65 2.91
C ILE A 140 1.55 2.76 2.22
N ILE A 141 2.55 2.41 1.40
CA ILE A 141 3.45 3.35 0.72
C ILE A 141 3.59 3.02 -0.77
N ASP A 142 4.34 3.86 -1.48
CA ASP A 142 4.64 3.74 -2.91
C ASP A 142 3.39 3.76 -3.80
N TYR A 143 2.96 4.99 -4.11
CA TYR A 143 1.81 5.23 -4.98
C TYR A 143 2.21 5.48 -6.43
N SER A 144 3.42 5.04 -6.84
CA SER A 144 4.01 5.35 -8.14
C SER A 144 3.14 4.93 -9.33
N ILE A 145 2.41 3.81 -9.20
CA ILE A 145 1.48 3.31 -10.23
C ILE A 145 0.01 3.28 -9.79
N SER A 146 -0.32 3.95 -8.68
CA SER A 146 -1.70 4.03 -8.18
C SER A 146 -2.62 4.83 -9.09
N ARG A 147 -3.93 4.67 -8.85
CA ARG A 147 -4.99 5.49 -9.44
C ARG A 147 -5.86 6.08 -8.35
N LEU A 148 -6.24 7.34 -8.49
CA LEU A 148 -7.23 7.99 -7.63
C LEU A 148 -8.01 9.04 -8.40
N GLN A 149 -9.12 9.46 -7.81
CA GLN A 149 -9.97 10.52 -8.29
C GLN A 149 -10.34 11.43 -7.13
N LYS A 150 -10.04 12.72 -7.30
CA LYS A 150 -10.49 13.76 -6.39
C LYS A 150 -11.32 14.74 -7.18
N GLU A 151 -12.57 14.92 -6.78
CA GLU A 151 -13.56 15.70 -7.52
C GLU A 151 -13.67 15.17 -8.97
N ASN A 152 -13.37 16.01 -9.97
CA ASN A 152 -13.41 15.65 -11.38
C ASN A 152 -12.03 15.37 -11.98
N VAL A 153 -10.98 15.26 -11.16
CA VAL A 153 -9.61 15.02 -11.61
C VAL A 153 -9.21 13.58 -11.26
N VAL A 154 -8.86 12.82 -12.29
CA VAL A 154 -8.27 11.48 -12.18
C VAL A 154 -6.76 11.61 -12.26
N VAL A 155 -6.06 11.06 -11.27
CA VAL A 155 -4.60 10.95 -11.23
C VAL A 155 -4.25 9.48 -11.29
N TYR A 156 -3.43 9.08 -12.25
CA TYR A 156 -3.04 7.70 -12.46
C TYR A 156 -1.69 7.62 -13.19
N ALA A 157 -1.02 6.48 -13.09
CA ALA A 157 0.09 6.14 -13.97
C ALA A 157 -0.42 5.33 -15.17
N ASP A 158 0.00 5.73 -16.38
CA ASP A 158 -0.31 4.98 -17.59
C ASP A 158 0.72 3.88 -17.81
N LEU A 159 0.32 2.63 -17.56
CA LEU A 159 1.19 1.46 -17.70
C LEU A 159 1.14 0.85 -19.11
N SER A 160 0.45 1.48 -20.06
CA SER A 160 0.45 1.02 -21.47
C SER A 160 1.84 1.06 -22.10
N GLN A 161 2.74 1.88 -21.55
CA GLN A 161 4.11 2.06 -22.04
C GLN A 161 5.15 1.19 -21.31
N ASP A 162 4.71 0.34 -20.38
CA ASP A 162 5.59 -0.57 -19.63
C ASP A 162 5.16 -2.04 -19.81
N PRO A 163 5.39 -2.64 -20.99
CA PRO A 163 5.03 -4.03 -21.23
C PRO A 163 5.83 -5.00 -20.35
N GLY A 164 7.06 -4.64 -19.98
CA GLY A 164 7.98 -5.49 -19.21
C GLY A 164 7.47 -5.83 -17.81
N LEU A 165 6.61 -4.97 -17.22
CA LEU A 165 5.92 -5.24 -15.96
C LEU A 165 5.04 -6.50 -16.02
N PHE A 166 4.48 -6.82 -17.20
CA PHE A 166 3.50 -7.90 -17.38
C PHE A 166 4.10 -9.20 -17.92
N GLU A 167 5.37 -9.18 -18.30
CA GLU A 167 6.09 -10.29 -18.95
C GLU A 167 6.92 -11.13 -17.97
N GLN A 168 7.02 -10.71 -16.71
CA GLN A 168 7.75 -11.45 -15.67
C GLN A 168 7.03 -12.75 -15.28
N ASN A 169 7.81 -13.75 -14.87
CA ASN A 169 7.29 -15.08 -14.50
C ASN A 169 6.38 -15.00 -13.25
N GLY A 170 5.20 -15.62 -13.33
CA GLY A 170 4.30 -15.79 -12.19
C GLY A 170 4.67 -16.99 -11.31
N GLU A 171 3.82 -17.28 -10.32
CA GLU A 171 4.00 -18.37 -9.36
C GLU A 171 4.11 -19.75 -10.05
N GLU A 172 3.32 -19.99 -11.10
CA GLU A 172 3.35 -21.27 -11.85
C GLU A 172 4.64 -21.47 -12.66
N ASP A 173 5.30 -20.37 -13.06
CA ASP A 173 6.55 -20.36 -13.83
C ASP A 173 7.79 -20.17 -12.94
N GLY A 174 7.65 -20.41 -11.63
CA GLY A 174 8.74 -20.29 -10.65
C GLY A 174 9.13 -18.85 -10.26
N GLY A 175 8.30 -17.87 -10.61
CA GLY A 175 8.41 -16.48 -10.16
C GLY A 175 7.54 -16.16 -8.95
N ASP A 176 7.20 -14.88 -8.78
CA ASP A 176 6.37 -14.40 -7.66
C ASP A 176 4.93 -14.14 -8.11
N TYR A 177 3.96 -14.47 -7.25
CA TYR A 177 2.54 -14.21 -7.47
C TYR A 177 2.23 -12.72 -7.72
N GLN A 178 3.10 -11.80 -7.30
CA GLN A 178 3.07 -10.39 -7.65
C GLN A 178 2.87 -10.17 -9.17
N TYR A 179 3.55 -10.96 -10.01
CA TYR A 179 3.48 -10.80 -11.46
C TYR A 179 2.18 -11.38 -12.06
N ASP A 180 1.58 -12.37 -11.41
CA ASP A 180 0.22 -12.80 -11.74
C ASP A 180 -0.79 -11.68 -11.47
N VAL A 181 -0.65 -10.96 -10.34
CA VAL A 181 -1.53 -9.84 -9.99
C VAL A 181 -1.44 -8.73 -11.04
N TYR A 182 -0.25 -8.37 -11.54
CA TYR A 182 -0.15 -7.39 -12.63
C TYR A 182 -0.91 -7.82 -13.88
N ARG A 183 -0.82 -9.10 -14.27
CA ARG A 183 -1.59 -9.65 -15.40
C ARG A 183 -3.09 -9.64 -15.14
N MET A 184 -3.52 -10.00 -13.93
CA MET A 184 -4.93 -9.96 -13.53
C MET A 184 -5.49 -8.54 -13.60
N MET A 185 -4.75 -7.53 -13.13
CA MET A 185 -5.15 -6.13 -13.26
C MET A 185 -5.25 -5.68 -14.72
N LYS A 186 -4.24 -6.00 -15.54
CA LYS A 186 -4.25 -5.67 -16.99
C LYS A 186 -5.45 -6.29 -17.69
N ALA A 187 -5.76 -7.56 -17.39
CA ALA A 187 -6.92 -8.24 -17.94
C ALA A 187 -8.25 -7.63 -17.47
N ALA A 188 -8.35 -7.22 -16.20
CA ALA A 188 -9.57 -6.63 -15.64
C ALA A 188 -9.84 -5.20 -16.13
N ILE A 189 -8.78 -4.40 -16.33
CA ILE A 189 -8.88 -3.04 -16.87
C ILE A 189 -9.15 -3.07 -18.38
N SER A 190 -8.62 -4.07 -19.09
CA SER A 190 -8.88 -4.30 -20.52
C SER A 190 -8.71 -3.02 -21.36
N ASP A 191 -9.63 -2.74 -22.28
CA ASP A 191 -9.58 -1.60 -23.19
C ASP A 191 -10.11 -0.28 -22.58
N ASP A 192 -10.58 -0.31 -21.32
CA ASP A 192 -11.06 0.90 -20.62
C ASP A 192 -9.91 1.85 -20.25
N GLY A 193 -8.66 1.35 -20.30
CA GLY A 193 -7.44 2.10 -20.04
C GLY A 193 -7.17 2.35 -18.56
N TRP A 194 -5.91 2.69 -18.22
CA TRP A 194 -5.46 2.84 -16.83
C TRP A 194 -6.08 4.02 -16.08
N ALA A 195 -6.77 4.95 -16.74
CA ALA A 195 -7.54 6.00 -16.08
C ALA A 195 -8.85 5.48 -15.45
N SER A 196 -9.37 4.37 -15.97
CA SER A 196 -10.65 3.80 -15.52
C SER A 196 -10.58 3.38 -14.05
N PHE A 197 -11.75 3.36 -13.41
CA PHE A 197 -11.88 2.90 -12.03
C PHE A 197 -12.22 1.41 -12.01
N CYS A 198 -11.28 0.58 -11.58
CA CYS A 198 -11.39 -0.87 -11.47
C CYS A 198 -11.04 -1.32 -10.04
N PRO A 199 -11.95 -1.13 -9.05
CA PRO A 199 -11.69 -1.49 -7.65
C PRO A 199 -11.33 -2.97 -7.42
N GLN A 200 -11.63 -3.86 -8.38
CA GLN A 200 -11.18 -5.24 -8.37
C GLN A 200 -9.66 -5.39 -8.26
N THR A 201 -8.87 -4.42 -8.72
CA THR A 201 -7.41 -4.47 -8.56
C THR A 201 -7.01 -4.49 -7.08
N ASN A 202 -7.72 -3.78 -6.20
CA ASN A 202 -7.48 -3.82 -4.76
C ASN A 202 -7.79 -5.21 -4.18
N LEU A 203 -8.81 -5.89 -4.69
CA LEU A 203 -9.14 -7.26 -4.27
C LEU A 203 -8.05 -8.25 -4.65
N TYR A 204 -7.45 -8.12 -5.84
CA TYR A 204 -6.31 -8.93 -6.26
C TYR A 204 -5.09 -8.72 -5.36
N TRP A 205 -4.81 -7.48 -4.98
CA TRP A 205 -3.76 -7.17 -4.02
C TRP A 205 -4.06 -7.67 -2.60
N LEU A 206 -5.33 -7.73 -2.20
CA LEU A 206 -5.71 -8.39 -0.95
C LEU A 206 -5.52 -9.91 -1.02
N ASP A 207 -5.76 -10.56 -2.15
CA ASP A 207 -5.39 -11.97 -2.32
C ASP A 207 -3.88 -12.17 -2.15
N TYR A 208 -3.07 -11.33 -2.82
CA TYR A 208 -1.63 -11.33 -2.64
C TYR A 208 -1.22 -11.16 -1.17
N ALA A 209 -1.74 -10.14 -0.49
CA ALA A 209 -1.46 -9.90 0.93
C ALA A 209 -1.88 -11.10 1.79
N ALA A 210 -3.02 -11.72 1.49
CA ALA A 210 -3.47 -12.92 2.18
C ALA A 210 -2.52 -14.11 1.97
N LYS A 211 -2.03 -14.34 0.74
CA LYS A 211 -1.04 -15.39 0.45
C LYS A 211 0.25 -15.17 1.26
N LYS A 212 0.79 -13.95 1.28
CA LYS A 212 2.01 -13.62 2.02
C LYS A 212 1.84 -13.75 3.53
N LEU A 213 0.72 -13.28 4.08
CA LEU A 213 0.47 -13.28 5.53
C LEU A 213 0.05 -14.67 6.06
N PHE A 214 -0.80 -15.38 5.32
CA PHE A 214 -1.45 -16.60 5.83
C PHE A 214 -0.78 -17.90 5.39
N ASN A 215 0.22 -17.85 4.51
CA ASN A 215 1.15 -18.97 4.34
C ASN A 215 2.21 -19.05 5.45
N ASN A 216 2.02 -18.34 6.57
CA ASN A 216 2.90 -18.40 7.72
C ASN A 216 2.73 -19.70 8.55
N ARG A 217 3.79 -20.14 9.25
CA ARG A 217 3.80 -21.30 10.16
C ARG A 217 2.84 -21.17 11.35
N PHE A 218 2.51 -19.96 11.77
CA PHE A 218 1.59 -19.74 12.91
C PHE A 218 0.11 -19.96 12.54
N ILE A 219 -0.21 -20.07 11.25
CA ILE A 219 -1.58 -20.31 10.78
C ILE A 219 -1.79 -21.81 10.65
N ARG A 220 -2.75 -22.32 11.43
CA ARG A 220 -3.14 -23.74 11.36
C ARG A 220 -3.72 -24.09 10.00
N ARG A 221 -3.53 -25.35 9.57
CA ARG A 221 -3.93 -25.83 8.24
C ARG A 221 -5.41 -25.59 7.95
N GLU A 222 -6.29 -25.89 8.91
CA GLU A 222 -7.73 -25.68 8.77
C GLU A 222 -8.10 -24.21 8.54
N LYS A 223 -7.34 -23.27 9.15
CA LYS A 223 -7.54 -21.84 8.94
C LYS A 223 -7.00 -21.38 7.59
N LYS A 224 -5.90 -21.96 7.11
CA LYS A 224 -5.39 -21.70 5.76
C LYS A 224 -6.43 -22.04 4.70
N GLU A 225 -7.13 -23.17 4.82
CA GLU A 225 -8.18 -23.54 3.84
C GLU A 225 -9.38 -22.60 3.87
N VAL A 226 -9.83 -22.18 5.07
CA VAL A 226 -10.91 -21.19 5.19
C VAL A 226 -10.52 -19.87 4.52
N ILE A 227 -9.29 -19.40 4.74
CA ILE A 227 -8.76 -18.17 4.15
C ILE A 227 -8.63 -18.32 2.64
N ARG A 228 -8.04 -19.40 2.13
CA ARG A 228 -8.00 -19.67 0.68
C ARG A 228 -9.39 -19.66 0.05
N GLY A 229 -10.40 -20.18 0.75
CA GLY A 229 -11.78 -20.12 0.32
C GLY A 229 -12.39 -18.71 0.27
N LEU A 230 -11.80 -17.70 0.92
CA LEU A 230 -12.19 -16.29 0.78
C LEU A 230 -11.61 -15.67 -0.49
N PHE A 231 -10.46 -16.16 -0.97
CA PHE A 231 -9.75 -15.60 -2.12
C PHE A 231 -9.85 -16.46 -3.38
N CYS A 232 -10.60 -17.57 -3.34
CA CYS A 232 -10.82 -18.33 -4.57
C CYS A 232 -11.59 -17.49 -5.60
N PRO A 233 -11.28 -17.61 -6.91
CA PRO A 233 -11.92 -16.79 -7.95
C PRO A 233 -13.44 -16.84 -7.93
N GLN A 234 -14.03 -18.00 -7.61
CA GLN A 234 -15.49 -18.16 -7.54
C GLN A 234 -16.13 -17.34 -6.41
N TYR A 235 -15.36 -17.03 -5.36
CA TYR A 235 -15.81 -16.20 -4.25
C TYR A 235 -15.52 -14.72 -4.49
N GLN A 236 -14.28 -14.39 -4.86
CA GLN A 236 -13.83 -13.03 -5.10
C GLN A 236 -14.62 -12.31 -6.19
N ASN A 237 -14.95 -13.00 -7.29
CA ASN A 237 -15.66 -12.40 -8.42
C ASN A 237 -17.10 -11.94 -8.09
N LYS A 238 -17.61 -12.24 -6.89
CA LYS A 238 -18.90 -11.74 -6.41
C LYS A 238 -18.81 -10.29 -5.93
N PHE A 239 -17.61 -9.83 -5.57
CA PHE A 239 -17.39 -8.52 -4.99
C PHE A 239 -16.93 -7.54 -6.05
N LYS A 240 -17.54 -6.36 -6.06
CA LYS A 240 -17.12 -5.27 -6.94
C LYS A 240 -16.13 -4.34 -6.24
N THR A 241 -16.20 -4.26 -4.92
CA THR A 241 -15.44 -3.29 -4.11
C THR A 241 -14.74 -3.98 -2.95
N THR A 242 -13.66 -3.38 -2.46
CA THR A 242 -13.00 -3.85 -1.23
C THR A 242 -13.96 -3.80 -0.05
N ARG A 243 -14.83 -2.79 -0.02
CA ARG A 243 -15.88 -2.66 0.98
C ARG A 243 -16.79 -3.89 0.99
N ASP A 244 -17.38 -4.24 -0.15
CA ASP A 244 -18.34 -5.35 -0.23
C ASP A 244 -17.71 -6.65 0.28
N PHE A 245 -16.41 -6.85 0.00
CA PHE A 245 -15.65 -7.98 0.51
C PHE A 245 -15.48 -7.94 2.04
N THR A 246 -15.13 -6.79 2.62
CA THR A 246 -14.87 -6.68 4.08
C THR A 246 -16.11 -6.76 4.97
N VAL A 247 -17.30 -6.48 4.43
CA VAL A 247 -18.57 -6.57 5.17
C VAL A 247 -19.31 -7.89 4.96
N ASP A 248 -18.78 -8.74 4.09
CA ASP A 248 -19.37 -10.03 3.77
C ASP A 248 -19.41 -10.97 4.99
N PRO A 249 -20.50 -11.73 5.20
CA PRO A 249 -20.61 -12.64 6.35
C PRO A 249 -19.47 -13.66 6.45
N LYS A 250 -19.00 -14.23 5.33
CA LYS A 250 -17.91 -15.21 5.36
C LYS A 250 -16.60 -14.53 5.76
N PHE A 251 -16.34 -13.31 5.27
CA PHE A 251 -15.21 -12.51 5.73
C PHE A 251 -15.29 -12.27 7.24
N LEU A 252 -16.44 -11.80 7.73
CA LEU A 252 -16.66 -11.47 9.13
C LEU A 252 -16.53 -12.69 10.04
N THR A 253 -16.86 -13.91 9.59
CA THR A 253 -16.63 -15.14 10.39
C THR A 253 -15.15 -15.36 10.74
N VAL A 254 -14.23 -14.85 9.91
CA VAL A 254 -12.79 -14.97 10.12
C VAL A 254 -12.25 -13.78 10.90
N PHE A 255 -12.66 -12.56 10.51
CA PHE A 255 -12.00 -11.32 10.94
C PHE A 255 -12.73 -10.56 12.05
N ALA A 256 -14.02 -10.77 12.28
CA ALA A 256 -14.80 -9.95 13.21
C ALA A 256 -14.28 -9.99 14.66
N LYS A 257 -13.63 -11.08 15.08
CA LYS A 257 -13.03 -11.19 16.42
C LYS A 257 -11.79 -10.28 16.63
N TYR A 258 -11.24 -9.72 15.56
CA TYR A 258 -10.12 -8.77 15.60
C TYR A 258 -10.60 -7.31 15.54
N ILE A 259 -11.91 -7.10 15.37
CA ILE A 259 -12.58 -5.82 15.48
C ILE A 259 -13.04 -5.66 16.92
N SER A 260 -12.63 -4.58 17.59
CA SER A 260 -13.18 -4.19 18.88
C SER A 260 -14.63 -3.77 18.69
N LYS A 261 -15.49 -4.31 19.55
CA LYS A 261 -16.80 -3.70 19.82
C LYS A 261 -16.63 -2.33 20.47
#